data_AF-A0A973JCA7-F1
#
_entry.id   AF-A0A973JCA7-F1
#
_cell.length_a   1.000
_cell.length_b   1.000
_cell.length_c   1.000
_cell.angle_alpha   90.00
_cell.angle_beta   90.00
_cell.angle_gamma   90.00
#
_symmetry.space_group_name_H-M   'P 1'
#
loop_
_entity.id
_entity.type
_entity.pdbx_description
1 polymer ?
#
loop_
_entity_poly.entity_id
_entity_poly.type
_entity_poly.pdbx_seq_one_letter_code
_entity_poly.pdbx_strand_id
1 'polypeptide(L)'
;MSDLNDTLAWTGIAVPDVLTELSSPQKDKIISWARELVEHKTDGFEELFEAIGMIVKYIPHFIVIPLMVDHIKPRIAAGVCRKMHVDQATSYANDLPLEYFSEVSMHLECPLLALILGKMRRHNAEKFIHYELQHRLTRMLDIATSLEDRMLELVAKHVTLPEHEDDLVRHPHTDVIIKLRAMQK
;
A
#
# COMPACT_ATOMS: atom_id res chain seq x y z
N MET A 1 -6.12 -25.35 -6.23
CA MET A 1 -4.82 -24.68 -6.14
C MET A 1 -4.77 -24.03 -4.76
N SER A 2 -3.67 -24.22 -4.05
CA SER A 2 -3.65 -24.48 -2.60
C SER A 2 -3.84 -23.21 -1.74
N ASP A 3 -4.77 -23.27 -0.78
CA ASP A 3 -4.98 -22.34 0.36
C ASP A 3 -3.68 -21.92 1.08
N LEU A 4 -2.63 -22.74 0.96
CA LEU A 4 -1.30 -22.47 1.50
C LEU A 4 -0.67 -21.25 0.78
N ASN A 5 -0.71 -21.19 -0.55
CA ASN A 5 -0.15 -20.06 -1.30
C ASN A 5 -0.88 -18.75 -0.98
N ASP A 6 -2.20 -18.80 -0.82
CA ASP A 6 -3.03 -17.63 -0.50
C ASP A 6 -2.81 -17.15 0.94
N THR A 7 -2.63 -18.07 1.90
CA THR A 7 -2.35 -17.70 3.30
C THR A 7 -0.91 -17.21 3.51
N LEU A 8 0.05 -17.69 2.71
CA LEU A 8 1.46 -17.32 2.82
C LEU A 8 1.81 -16.01 2.09
N ALA A 9 1.01 -15.60 1.10
CA ALA A 9 1.08 -14.29 0.48
C ALA A 9 1.03 -13.14 1.53
N TRP A 10 0.48 -13.39 2.71
CA TRP A 10 0.32 -12.42 3.80
C TRP A 10 1.65 -12.08 4.50
N THR A 11 2.65 -12.95 4.37
CA THR A 11 3.94 -12.78 5.08
C THR A 11 5.02 -12.19 4.19
N GLY A 12 4.94 -12.39 2.86
CA GLY A 12 6.04 -12.08 1.94
C GLY A 12 7.30 -12.93 2.16
N ILE A 13 7.20 -14.02 2.94
CA ILE A 13 8.31 -14.91 3.29
C ILE A 13 8.16 -16.22 2.51
N ALA A 14 9.27 -16.71 1.96
CA ALA A 14 9.29 -17.99 1.25
C ALA A 14 8.94 -19.15 2.19
N VAL A 15 8.15 -20.09 1.69
CA VAL A 15 7.74 -21.28 2.43
C VAL A 15 8.96 -22.20 2.58
N PRO A 16 9.31 -22.63 3.80
CA PRO A 16 10.31 -23.67 3.96
C PRO A 16 9.90 -24.94 3.21
N ASP A 17 10.84 -25.53 2.45
CA ASP A 17 10.59 -26.71 1.60
C ASP A 17 9.95 -27.87 2.40
N VAL A 18 10.32 -28.03 3.67
CA VAL A 18 9.76 -29.04 4.57
C VAL A 18 8.23 -28.95 4.72
N LEU A 19 7.63 -27.75 4.61
CA LEU A 19 6.18 -27.60 4.68
C LEU A 19 5.49 -28.00 3.37
N THR A 20 6.21 -28.01 2.26
CA THR A 20 5.68 -28.43 0.95
C THR A 20 5.53 -29.95 0.87
N GLU A 21 6.34 -30.70 1.61
CA GLU A 21 6.32 -32.17 1.69
C GLU A 21 5.14 -32.72 2.50
N LEU A 22 4.45 -31.87 3.27
CA LEU A 22 3.32 -32.27 4.11
C LEU A 22 2.07 -32.62 3.28
N SER A 23 1.27 -33.55 3.80
CA SER A 23 -0.05 -33.86 3.23
C SER A 23 -1.03 -32.70 3.40
N SER A 24 -2.05 -32.58 2.54
CA SER A 24 -3.04 -31.50 2.61
C SER A 24 -3.70 -31.35 4.00
N PRO A 25 -4.14 -32.42 4.69
CA PRO A 25 -4.72 -32.29 6.02
C PRO A 25 -3.74 -31.80 7.10
N GLN A 26 -2.44 -32.06 6.94
CA GLN A 26 -1.41 -31.55 7.83
C GLN A 26 -1.12 -30.07 7.57
N LYS A 27 -1.10 -29.67 6.29
CA LYS A 27 -0.99 -28.28 5.86
C LYS A 27 -2.12 -27.44 6.44
N ASP A 28 -3.36 -27.91 6.34
CA ASP A 28 -4.53 -27.19 6.87
C ASP A 28 -4.44 -26.97 8.39
N LYS A 29 -3.96 -27.97 9.13
CA LYS A 29 -3.72 -27.84 10.57
C LYS A 29 -2.65 -26.81 10.92
N ILE A 30 -1.55 -26.79 10.17
CA ILE A 30 -0.48 -25.80 10.38
C ILE A 30 -0.96 -24.41 10.01
N ILE A 31 -1.69 -24.26 8.90
CA ILE A 31 -2.31 -22.98 8.51
C ILE A 31 -3.21 -22.48 9.63
N SER A 32 -4.10 -23.34 10.14
CA SER A 32 -5.02 -22.98 11.23
C SER A 32 -4.25 -22.54 12.48
N TRP A 33 -3.23 -23.31 12.90
CA TRP A 33 -2.40 -22.97 14.04
C TRP A 33 -1.62 -21.66 13.83
N ALA A 34 -1.09 -21.43 12.64
CA ALA A 34 -0.37 -20.21 12.30
C ALA A 34 -1.29 -18.98 12.33
N ARG A 35 -2.53 -19.10 11.83
CA ARG A 35 -3.54 -18.04 11.92
C ARG A 35 -3.85 -17.72 13.38
N GLU A 36 -4.15 -18.73 14.19
CA GLU A 36 -4.42 -18.57 15.63
C GLU A 36 -3.22 -17.96 16.38
N LEU A 37 -1.99 -18.38 16.05
CA LEU A 37 -0.78 -17.81 16.63
C LEU A 37 -0.63 -16.34 16.29
N VAL A 38 -0.84 -15.96 15.02
CA VAL A 38 -0.76 -14.57 14.58
C VAL A 38 -1.85 -13.75 15.29
N GLU A 39 -3.10 -14.20 15.24
CA GLU A 39 -4.23 -13.55 15.92
C GLU A 39 -3.94 -13.33 17.40
N HIS A 40 -3.48 -14.35 18.11
CA HIS A 40 -3.11 -14.23 19.52
C HIS A 40 -1.93 -13.26 19.75
N LYS A 41 -0.96 -13.18 18.83
CA LYS A 41 0.20 -12.28 18.98
C LYS A 41 -0.11 -10.83 18.56
N THR A 42 -1.14 -10.62 17.75
CA THR A 42 -1.57 -9.30 17.29
C THR A 42 -2.85 -8.82 17.95
N ASP A 43 -3.37 -9.57 18.92
CA ASP A 43 -4.54 -9.18 19.71
C ASP A 43 -4.35 -7.78 20.33
N GLY A 44 -5.36 -6.92 20.20
CA GLY A 44 -5.31 -5.53 20.65
C GLY A 44 -4.61 -4.54 19.72
N PHE A 45 -4.01 -4.97 18.59
CA PHE A 45 -3.34 -4.03 17.68
C PHE A 45 -4.32 -3.12 16.95
N GLU A 46 -5.49 -3.63 16.59
CA GLU A 46 -6.51 -2.85 15.88
C GLU A 46 -7.06 -1.74 16.78
N GLU A 47 -7.34 -2.06 18.05
CA GLU A 47 -7.76 -1.12 19.09
C GLU A 47 -6.65 -0.10 19.39
N LEU A 48 -5.39 -0.54 19.42
CA LEU A 48 -4.24 0.35 19.59
C LEU A 48 -4.12 1.33 18.42
N PHE A 49 -4.26 0.86 17.18
CA PHE A 49 -4.21 1.72 15.99
C PHE A 49 -5.35 2.75 15.99
N GLU A 50 -6.54 2.33 16.40
CA GLU A 50 -7.70 3.21 16.55
C GLU A 50 -7.45 4.28 17.63
N ALA A 51 -6.96 3.87 18.81
CA ALA A 51 -6.62 4.79 19.89
C ALA A 51 -5.55 5.81 19.45
N ILE A 52 -4.49 5.38 18.77
CA ILE A 52 -3.48 6.28 18.22
C ILE A 52 -4.13 7.25 17.23
N GLY A 53 -4.94 6.75 16.29
CA GLY A 53 -5.65 7.58 15.30
C GLY A 53 -6.50 8.67 15.93
N MET A 54 -7.17 8.37 17.05
CA MET A 54 -7.94 9.33 17.83
C MET A 54 -7.06 10.36 18.55
N ILE A 55 -5.97 9.92 19.19
CA ILE A 55 -5.09 10.77 19.99
C ILE A 55 -4.32 11.76 19.11
N VAL A 56 -3.75 11.29 17.99
CA VAL A 56 -2.89 12.12 17.14
C VAL A 56 -3.65 13.24 16.44
N LYS A 57 -4.99 13.22 16.43
CA LYS A 57 -5.81 14.36 15.98
C LYS A 57 -5.58 15.62 16.83
N TYR A 58 -5.20 15.47 18.09
CA TYR A 58 -5.04 16.57 19.04
C TYR A 58 -3.59 17.01 19.22
N ILE A 59 -2.63 16.30 18.64
CA ILE A 59 -1.20 16.61 18.76
C ILE A 59 -0.76 17.35 17.49
N PRO A 60 -0.07 18.50 17.61
CA PRO A 60 0.45 19.22 16.45
C PRO A 60 1.40 18.38 15.59
N HIS A 61 1.26 18.50 14.28
CA HIS A 61 2.03 17.72 13.30
C HIS A 61 3.55 17.81 13.49
N PHE A 62 4.08 18.99 13.80
CA PHE A 62 5.52 19.19 13.99
C PHE A 62 6.10 18.38 15.17
N ILE A 63 5.26 17.88 16.07
CA ILE A 63 5.65 16.95 17.15
C ILE A 63 5.51 15.51 16.69
N VAL A 64 4.38 15.17 16.05
CA VAL A 64 4.05 13.79 15.67
C VAL A 64 4.95 13.30 14.54
N ILE A 65 5.19 14.12 13.51
CA ILE A 65 5.90 13.70 12.30
C ILE A 65 7.33 13.21 12.61
N PRO A 66 8.19 13.93 13.36
CA PRO A 66 9.51 13.43 13.72
C PRO A 66 9.45 12.12 14.52
N LEU A 67 8.55 12.03 15.51
CA LEU A 67 8.38 10.81 16.31
C LEU A 67 7.92 9.62 15.46
N MET A 68 7.03 9.85 14.48
CA MET A 68 6.61 8.81 13.54
C MET A 68 7.80 8.32 12.73
N VAL A 69 8.56 9.23 12.11
CA VAL A 69 9.66 8.89 11.21
C VAL A 69 10.80 8.18 11.96
N ASP A 70 11.12 8.63 13.18
CA ASP A 70 12.28 8.12 13.93
C ASP A 70 11.97 6.83 14.71
N HIS A 71 10.71 6.58 15.06
CA HIS A 71 10.35 5.53 16.01
C HIS A 71 9.23 4.59 15.58
N ILE A 72 8.46 4.93 14.55
CA ILE A 72 7.32 4.11 14.13
C ILE A 72 7.66 3.43 12.80
N LYS A 73 7.51 2.11 12.76
CA LYS A 73 7.70 1.36 11.50
C LYS A 73 6.59 1.72 10.50
N PRO A 74 6.88 1.83 9.19
CA PRO A 74 5.90 2.17 8.17
C PRO A 74 4.62 1.32 8.21
N ARG A 75 4.74 0.00 8.45
CA ARG A 75 3.59 -0.91 8.61
C ARG A 75 2.65 -0.53 9.76
N ILE A 76 3.20 -0.04 10.88
CA ILE A 76 2.40 0.42 12.02
C ILE A 76 1.71 1.73 11.66
N ALA A 77 2.43 2.68 11.06
CA ALA A 77 1.85 3.93 10.60
C ALA A 77 0.72 3.71 9.58
N ALA A 78 0.85 2.72 8.69
CA ALA A 78 -0.23 2.31 7.78
C ALA A 78 -1.43 1.71 8.53
N GLY A 79 -1.19 0.90 9.57
CA GLY A 79 -2.24 0.41 10.48
C GLY A 79 -3.06 1.55 11.08
N VAL A 80 -2.38 2.56 11.65
CA VAL A 80 -3.04 3.76 12.19
C VAL A 80 -3.76 4.53 11.08
N CYS A 81 -3.12 4.74 9.92
CA CYS A 81 -3.69 5.45 8.79
C CYS A 81 -5.04 4.85 8.33
N ARG A 82 -5.19 3.52 8.37
CA ARG A 82 -6.45 2.83 8.05
C ARG A 82 -7.59 3.12 9.03
N LYS A 83 -7.25 3.50 10.27
CA LYS A 83 -8.22 3.88 11.31
C LYS A 83 -8.53 5.38 11.32
N MET A 84 -7.75 6.18 10.58
CA MET A 84 -8.01 7.61 10.46
C MET A 84 -9.08 7.90 9.40
N HIS A 85 -9.80 9.00 9.56
CA HIS A 85 -10.55 9.57 8.45
C HIS A 85 -9.60 10.03 7.33
N VAL A 86 -10.05 9.91 6.08
CA VAL A 86 -9.24 10.25 4.88
C VAL A 86 -8.64 11.65 4.97
N ASP A 87 -9.38 12.64 5.47
CA ASP A 87 -8.88 14.02 5.59
C ASP A 87 -7.72 14.13 6.59
N GLN A 88 -7.79 13.39 7.70
CA GLN A 88 -6.72 13.34 8.70
C GLN A 88 -5.50 12.63 8.13
N ALA A 89 -5.68 11.46 7.50
CA ALA A 89 -4.62 10.72 6.83
C ALA A 89 -3.91 11.56 5.76
N THR A 90 -4.69 12.31 4.97
CA THR A 90 -4.19 13.24 3.95
C THR A 90 -3.37 14.37 4.56
N SER A 91 -3.81 14.90 5.71
CA SER A 91 -3.08 15.94 6.44
C SER A 91 -1.68 15.45 6.81
N TYR A 92 -1.57 14.23 7.36
CA TYR A 92 -0.28 13.60 7.67
C TYR A 92 0.55 13.32 6.42
N ALA A 93 -0.05 12.75 5.37
CA ALA A 93 0.64 12.43 4.12
C ALA A 93 1.28 13.65 3.45
N ASN A 94 0.71 14.84 3.62
CA ASN A 94 1.28 16.08 3.07
C ASN A 94 2.55 16.56 3.78
N ASP A 95 2.76 16.16 5.03
CA ASP A 95 3.85 16.65 5.88
C ASP A 95 4.92 15.57 6.15
N LEU A 96 4.63 14.29 5.84
CA LEU A 96 5.59 13.21 5.95
C LEU A 96 6.71 13.34 4.91
N PRO A 97 7.96 12.95 5.25
CA PRO A 97 9.02 12.76 4.28
C PRO A 97 8.60 11.78 3.18
N LEU A 98 9.00 12.07 1.95
CA LEU A 98 8.59 11.33 0.76
C LEU A 98 8.96 9.85 0.85
N GLU A 99 10.18 9.56 1.26
CA GLU A 99 10.72 8.20 1.37
C GLU A 99 9.95 7.40 2.43
N TYR A 100 9.67 8.02 3.57
CA TYR A 100 8.89 7.37 4.63
C TYR A 100 7.45 7.13 4.19
N PHE A 101 6.80 8.11 3.55
CA PHE A 101 5.43 7.94 3.04
C PHE A 101 5.35 6.88 1.95
N SER A 102 6.35 6.76 1.07
CA SER A 102 6.50 5.67 0.10
C SER A 102 6.45 4.30 0.78
N GLU A 103 7.21 4.10 1.86
CA GLU A 103 7.18 2.85 2.62
C GLU A 103 5.84 2.60 3.32
N VAL A 104 5.21 3.64 3.86
CA VAL A 104 3.86 3.51 4.44
C VAL A 104 2.86 3.08 3.38
N SER A 105 2.94 3.65 2.19
CA SER A 105 2.03 3.41 1.08
C SER A 105 1.98 1.94 0.62
N MET A 106 3.07 1.19 0.82
CA MET A 106 3.15 -0.24 0.51
C MET A 106 2.21 -1.10 1.35
N HIS A 107 1.80 -0.59 2.51
CA HIS A 107 0.98 -1.30 3.47
C HIS A 107 -0.48 -0.82 3.48
N LEU A 108 -0.85 0.11 2.59
CA LEU A 108 -2.21 0.62 2.42
C LEU A 108 -2.91 -0.07 1.24
N GLU A 109 -4.23 -0.18 1.30
CA GLU A 109 -5.01 -0.64 0.14
C GLU A 109 -5.03 0.44 -0.95
N CYS A 110 -4.93 0.04 -2.22
CA CYS A 110 -4.91 0.97 -3.36
C CYS A 110 -6.10 1.96 -3.37
N PRO A 111 -7.35 1.56 -3.05
CA PRO A 111 -8.47 2.49 -3.00
C PRO A 111 -8.31 3.59 -1.93
N LEU A 112 -7.82 3.23 -0.74
CA LEU A 112 -7.60 4.22 0.32
C LEU A 112 -6.47 5.19 -0.06
N LEU A 113 -5.38 4.67 -0.61
CA LEU A 113 -4.26 5.49 -1.04
C LEU A 113 -4.66 6.42 -2.19
N ALA A 114 -5.49 5.96 -3.13
CA ALA A 114 -6.03 6.80 -4.19
C ALA A 114 -6.87 7.97 -3.65
N LEU A 115 -7.71 7.73 -2.64
CA LEU A 115 -8.48 8.77 -1.96
C LEU A 115 -7.57 9.79 -1.25
N ILE A 116 -6.51 9.32 -0.59
CA ILE A 116 -5.52 10.18 0.06
C ILE A 116 -4.82 11.06 -1.00
N LEU A 117 -4.31 10.44 -2.07
CA LEU A 117 -3.61 11.14 -3.15
C LEU A 117 -4.49 12.19 -3.83
N GLY A 118 -5.77 11.89 -4.09
CA GLY A 118 -6.71 12.85 -4.67
C GLY A 118 -6.95 14.09 -3.81
N LYS A 119 -6.79 13.98 -2.49
CA LYS A 119 -6.93 15.10 -1.54
C LYS A 119 -5.61 15.77 -1.14
N MET A 120 -4.46 15.19 -1.50
CA MET A 120 -3.16 15.78 -1.19
C MET A 120 -2.94 17.11 -1.94
N ARG A 121 -2.03 17.93 -1.42
CA ARG A 121 -1.57 19.12 -2.15
C ARG A 121 -0.94 18.66 -3.46
N ARG A 122 -1.33 19.30 -4.57
CA ARG A 122 -0.92 18.91 -5.93
C ARG A 122 0.57 18.61 -6.06
N HIS A 123 1.44 19.50 -5.56
CA HIS A 123 2.88 19.32 -5.66
C HIS A 123 3.41 18.11 -4.86
N ASN A 124 2.78 17.75 -3.74
CA ASN A 124 3.16 16.58 -2.94
C ASN A 124 2.70 15.29 -3.61
N ALA A 125 1.46 15.26 -4.10
CA ALA A 125 0.95 14.14 -4.88
C ALA A 125 1.77 13.89 -6.15
N GLU A 126 2.13 14.94 -6.89
CA GLU A 126 3.00 14.84 -8.08
C GLU A 126 4.39 14.29 -7.73
N LYS A 127 5.01 14.79 -6.65
CA LYS A 127 6.30 14.27 -6.15
C LYS A 127 6.22 12.79 -5.78
N PHE A 128 5.17 12.39 -5.09
CA PHE A 128 4.94 11.00 -4.73
C PHE A 128 4.79 10.11 -5.96
N ILE A 129 3.91 10.48 -6.90
CA ILE A 129 3.70 9.73 -8.14
C ILE A 129 5.02 9.58 -8.90
N HIS A 130 5.78 10.67 -9.05
CA HIS A 130 7.06 10.61 -9.76
C HIS A 130 8.06 9.67 -9.07
N TYR A 131 8.15 9.74 -7.73
CA TYR A 131 9.02 8.87 -6.95
C TYR A 131 8.63 7.40 -7.08
N GLU A 132 7.34 7.07 -6.96
CA GLU A 132 6.84 5.70 -7.09
C GLU A 132 7.05 5.15 -8.51
N LEU A 133 6.87 5.97 -9.54
CA LEU A 133 7.15 5.54 -10.92
C LEU A 133 8.62 5.14 -11.13
N GLN A 134 9.55 5.80 -10.45
CA GLN A 134 10.99 5.50 -10.54
C GLN A 134 11.41 4.28 -9.74
N HIS A 135 10.81 4.06 -8.57
CA HIS A 135 11.28 3.03 -7.63
C HIS A 135 10.40 1.78 -7.62
N ARG A 136 9.11 1.92 -7.95
CA ARG A 136 8.05 0.92 -7.72
C ARG A 136 6.93 1.01 -8.76
N LEU A 137 7.30 1.01 -10.05
CA LEU A 137 6.37 1.15 -11.18
C LEU A 137 5.12 0.26 -11.05
N THR A 138 5.29 -1.03 -10.77
CA THR A 138 4.17 -1.98 -10.64
C THR A 138 3.17 -1.53 -9.58
N ARG A 139 3.66 -1.09 -8.42
CA ARG A 139 2.80 -0.61 -7.33
C ARG A 139 2.05 0.66 -7.73
N MET A 140 2.71 1.58 -8.45
CA MET A 140 2.04 2.77 -8.95
C MET A 140 0.94 2.42 -9.96
N LEU A 141 1.15 1.40 -10.81
CA LEU A 141 0.10 0.90 -11.71
C LEU A 141 -1.06 0.27 -10.94
N ASP A 142 -0.80 -0.47 -9.86
CA ASP A 142 -1.85 -0.99 -8.97
C ASP A 142 -2.69 0.17 -8.38
N ILE A 143 -2.02 1.23 -7.90
CA ILE A 143 -2.69 2.41 -7.33
C ILE A 143 -3.50 3.14 -8.41
N ALA A 144 -2.95 3.26 -9.62
CA ALA A 144 -3.60 3.92 -10.75
C ALA A 144 -4.97 3.31 -11.09
N THR A 145 -5.18 2.02 -10.82
CA THR A 145 -6.49 1.38 -11.04
C THR A 145 -7.64 2.05 -10.27
N SER A 146 -7.30 2.72 -9.16
CA SER A 146 -8.26 3.34 -8.25
C SER A 146 -8.21 4.87 -8.27
N LEU A 147 -7.32 5.48 -9.07
CA LEU A 147 -7.17 6.93 -9.14
C LEU A 147 -8.29 7.59 -9.95
N GLU A 148 -8.68 8.80 -9.53
CA GLU A 148 -9.51 9.69 -10.33
C GLU A 148 -8.77 10.20 -11.58
N ASP A 149 -9.51 10.59 -12.62
CA ASP A 149 -8.95 10.97 -13.93
C ASP A 149 -7.90 12.09 -13.84
N ARG A 150 -8.14 13.10 -13.00
CA ARG A 150 -7.19 14.19 -12.75
C ARG A 150 -5.83 13.67 -12.25
N MET A 151 -5.83 12.65 -11.39
CA MET A 151 -4.59 12.07 -10.87
C MET A 151 -3.95 11.12 -11.87
N LEU A 152 -4.76 10.43 -12.68
CA LEU A 152 -4.28 9.61 -13.79
C LEU A 152 -3.55 10.43 -14.86
N GLU A 153 -3.99 11.66 -15.15
CA GLU A 153 -3.27 12.58 -16.03
C GLU A 153 -1.85 12.87 -15.54
N LEU A 154 -1.64 12.99 -14.23
CA LEU A 154 -0.31 13.17 -13.65
C LEU A 154 0.56 11.94 -13.82
N VAL A 155 -0.02 10.74 -13.61
CA VAL A 155 0.67 9.48 -13.87
C VAL A 155 1.04 9.39 -15.35
N ALA A 156 0.10 9.64 -16.26
CA ALA A 156 0.28 9.60 -17.71
C ALA A 156 1.40 10.54 -18.16
N LYS A 157 1.52 11.72 -17.58
CA LYS A 157 2.59 12.68 -17.92
C LYS A 157 4.00 12.17 -17.60
N HIS A 158 4.14 11.31 -16.59
CA HIS A 158 5.44 10.92 -16.05
C HIS A 158 5.81 9.44 -16.28
N VAL A 159 4.83 8.59 -16.60
CA VAL A 159 5.06 7.16 -16.82
C VAL A 159 5.65 6.90 -18.20
N THR A 160 6.70 6.08 -18.26
CA THR A 160 7.21 5.52 -19.51
C THR A 160 6.57 4.16 -19.72
N LEU A 161 5.64 4.06 -20.68
CA LEU A 161 4.93 2.82 -20.99
C LEU A 161 5.68 2.07 -22.10
N PRO A 162 5.64 0.72 -22.12
CA PRO A 162 6.14 -0.05 -23.25
C PRO A 162 5.47 0.42 -24.55
N GLU A 163 6.19 0.46 -25.66
CA GLU A 163 5.65 0.98 -26.94
C GLU A 163 4.87 -0.08 -27.73
N HIS A 164 5.16 -1.36 -27.53
CA HIS A 164 4.59 -2.45 -28.32
C HIS A 164 3.32 -3.01 -27.65
N GLU A 165 2.28 -3.30 -28.43
CA GLU A 165 1.04 -3.89 -27.92
C GLU A 165 1.24 -5.33 -27.45
N ASP A 166 2.20 -6.06 -28.05
CA ASP A 166 2.54 -7.44 -27.70
C ASP A 166 3.07 -7.57 -26.26
N ASP A 167 3.68 -6.51 -25.70
CA ASP A 167 4.14 -6.47 -24.31
C ASP A 167 2.98 -6.44 -23.29
N LEU A 168 1.77 -6.07 -23.73
CA LEU A 168 0.58 -5.89 -22.88
C LEU A 168 -0.39 -7.06 -22.89
N VAL A 169 -0.22 -8.02 -23.80
CA VAL A 169 -1.20 -9.10 -24.04
C VAL A 169 -1.40 -10.02 -22.82
N ARG A 170 -0.56 -9.90 -21.77
CA ARG A 170 -0.66 -10.68 -20.52
C ARG A 170 -0.38 -9.88 -19.24
N HIS A 171 -0.32 -8.54 -19.29
CA HIS A 171 0.04 -7.77 -18.11
C HIS A 171 -1.19 -7.55 -17.20
N PRO A 172 -1.10 -7.71 -15.86
CA PRO A 172 -2.25 -7.52 -14.96
C PRO A 172 -2.82 -6.09 -14.97
N HIS A 173 -2.11 -5.13 -15.55
CA HIS A 173 -2.48 -3.71 -15.59
C HIS A 173 -2.90 -3.21 -16.98
N THR A 174 -3.26 -4.10 -17.92
CA THR A 174 -3.57 -3.72 -19.31
C THR A 174 -4.60 -2.60 -19.42
N ASP A 175 -5.69 -2.66 -18.64
CA ASP A 175 -6.75 -1.65 -18.67
C ASP A 175 -6.24 -0.25 -18.26
N VAL A 176 -5.45 -0.19 -17.19
CA VAL A 176 -4.86 1.07 -16.71
C VAL A 176 -3.84 1.61 -17.70
N ILE A 177 -3.04 0.75 -18.31
CA ILE A 177 -2.03 1.14 -19.31
C ILE A 177 -2.70 1.72 -20.55
N ILE A 178 -3.79 1.10 -21.03
CA ILE A 178 -4.58 1.61 -22.16
C ILE A 178 -5.12 3.00 -21.83
N LYS A 179 -5.68 3.19 -20.63
CA LYS A 179 -6.21 4.48 -20.18
C LYS A 179 -5.12 5.55 -20.12
N LEU A 180 -3.96 5.23 -19.55
CA LEU A 180 -2.82 6.15 -19.46
C LEU A 180 -2.27 6.51 -20.86
N ARG A 181 -2.17 5.55 -21.79
CA ARG A 181 -1.76 5.83 -23.18
C ARG A 181 -2.73 6.78 -23.88
N ALA A 182 -4.04 6.63 -23.67
CA ALA A 182 -5.03 7.53 -24.25
C ALA A 182 -4.88 8.98 -23.77
N MET A 183 -4.41 9.18 -22.54
CA MET A 183 -4.15 10.49 -21.92
C MET A 183 -2.81 11.13 -22.35
N GLN A 184 -1.89 10.36 -22.95
CA GLN A 184 -0.60 10.86 -23.46
C GLN A 184 -0.69 11.43 -24.90
N LYS A 185 -1.84 11.24 -25.58
CA LYS A 185 -2.11 11.76 -26.93
C LYS A 185 -2.60 13.19 -26.88
#